data_AF-A0A9N8S2T2-F1
#
_entry.id   AF-A0A9N8S2T2-F1
#
_cell.length_a   1.000
_cell.length_b   1.000
_cell.length_c   1.000
_cell.angle_alpha   90.00
_cell.angle_beta   90.00
_cell.angle_gamma   90.00
#
_symmetry.space_group_name_H-M   'P 1'
#
loop_
_entity.id
_entity.type
_entity.pdbx_description
1 polymer ?
#
loop_
_entity_poly.entity_id
_entity_poly.type
_entity_poly.pdbx_seq_one_letter_code
_entity_poly.pdbx_strand_id
1 'polypeptide(L)'
;MERRHKPPVAAARNRYMKREEDMKLIFVGDPMCSWCYGFGKEMAAVVESMPGLEVQIVVGGMGAGSTQVLDDAGKRFRLKHRARVEEVSGAEFNRDALIARENFVYDTEPVCRAVVAARIVAPACDPLKVFRAMQRVFYVDGLDTIDGKVLSRGKIQFRTSRLIRMLSGWLSLPRFPARNPGMMTKATGTIGAAIRSSMM
;
A
#
# COMPACT_ATOMS: atom_id res chain seq x y z
N MET A 1 17.07 -13.39 -50.21
CA MET A 1 16.18 -12.35 -49.65
C MET A 1 15.01 -13.08 -49.00
N GLU A 2 15.19 -13.52 -47.74
CA GLU A 2 14.25 -14.39 -47.03
C GLU A 2 12.95 -13.62 -46.72
N ARG A 3 11.83 -14.08 -47.27
CA ARG A 3 10.51 -13.50 -46.97
C ARG A 3 10.15 -13.87 -45.53
N ARG A 4 10.19 -12.89 -44.62
CA ARG A 4 9.71 -13.06 -43.24
C ARG A 4 8.25 -13.51 -43.27
N HIS A 5 8.03 -14.77 -42.94
CA HIS A 5 6.69 -15.35 -42.82
C HIS A 5 5.99 -14.71 -41.63
N LYS A 6 5.05 -13.79 -41.89
CA LYS A 6 4.21 -13.21 -40.83
C LYS A 6 3.31 -14.33 -40.30
N PRO A 7 3.37 -14.68 -39.01
CA PRO A 7 2.57 -15.78 -38.49
C PRO A 7 1.07 -15.48 -38.65
N PRO A 8 0.23 -16.51 -38.86
CA PRO A 8 -1.21 -16.33 -39.03
C PRO A 8 -1.82 -15.66 -37.81
N VAL A 9 -2.76 -14.74 -38.05
CA VAL A 9 -3.39 -13.86 -37.04
C VAL A 9 -3.95 -14.63 -35.84
N ALA A 10 -4.43 -15.87 -36.05
CA ALA A 10 -4.91 -16.75 -34.99
C ALA A 10 -3.81 -17.17 -33.98
N ALA A 11 -2.59 -17.42 -34.44
CA ALA A 11 -1.45 -17.79 -33.59
C ALA A 11 -0.86 -16.60 -32.80
N ALA A 12 -1.12 -15.37 -33.26
CA ALA A 12 -0.90 -14.16 -32.48
C ALA A 12 -2.01 -13.98 -31.43
N ARG A 13 -3.28 -14.20 -31.80
CA ARG A 13 -4.44 -14.08 -30.90
C ARG A 13 -4.38 -15.03 -29.71
N ASN A 14 -4.04 -16.31 -29.92
CA ASN A 14 -3.84 -17.26 -28.82
C ASN A 14 -2.64 -16.92 -27.92
N ARG A 15 -1.59 -16.28 -28.46
CA ARG A 15 -0.45 -15.79 -27.68
C ARG A 15 -0.72 -14.51 -26.90
N TYR A 16 -1.75 -13.75 -27.29
CA TYR A 16 -2.24 -12.60 -26.55
C TYR A 16 -3.23 -13.04 -25.46
N MET A 17 -4.19 -13.91 -25.77
CA MET A 17 -5.14 -14.44 -24.78
C MET A 17 -4.47 -15.24 -23.67
N LYS A 18 -3.47 -16.08 -24.00
CA LYS A 18 -2.67 -16.80 -22.98
C LYS A 18 -1.78 -15.86 -22.14
N ARG A 19 -1.54 -14.63 -22.61
CA ARG A 19 -0.80 -13.60 -21.86
C ARG A 19 -1.72 -12.86 -20.89
N GLU A 20 -3.01 -12.76 -21.18
CA GLU A 20 -3.99 -12.12 -20.29
C GLU A 20 -4.18 -12.88 -18.99
N GLU A 21 -4.09 -14.21 -19.00
CA GLU A 21 -4.20 -15.06 -17.80
C GLU A 21 -3.02 -14.89 -16.82
N ASP A 22 -1.88 -14.33 -17.28
CA ASP A 22 -0.68 -14.04 -16.48
C ASP A 22 -0.45 -12.53 -16.26
N MET A 23 -1.39 -11.67 -16.68
CA MET A 23 -1.23 -10.22 -16.52
C MET A 23 -1.54 -9.79 -15.09
N LYS A 24 -0.58 -9.10 -14.48
CA LYS A 24 -0.72 -8.45 -13.18
C LYS A 24 -0.59 -6.94 -13.29
N LEU A 25 -1.43 -6.24 -12.54
CA LEU A 25 -1.33 -4.80 -12.34
C LEU A 25 -0.57 -4.52 -11.05
N ILE A 26 0.62 -3.94 -11.16
CA ILE A 26 1.39 -3.47 -10.01
C ILE A 26 1.01 -2.02 -9.74
N PHE A 27 0.29 -1.79 -8.65
CA PHE A 27 0.00 -0.45 -8.15
C PHE A 27 1.02 -0.05 -7.08
N VAL A 28 1.86 0.93 -7.41
CA VAL A 28 2.84 1.50 -6.49
C VAL A 28 2.23 2.74 -5.86
N GLY A 29 2.05 2.74 -4.53
CA GLY A 29 1.39 3.84 -3.84
C GLY A 29 1.68 3.91 -2.36
N ASP A 30 1.27 4.99 -1.71
CA ASP A 30 1.40 5.17 -0.25
C ASP A 30 0.02 5.48 0.35
N PRO A 31 -0.41 4.82 1.45
CA PRO A 31 -1.71 5.07 2.06
C PRO A 31 -1.90 6.53 2.54
N MET A 32 -0.82 7.26 2.80
CA MET A 32 -0.81 8.67 3.21
C MET A 32 -0.41 9.62 2.07
N CYS A 33 -0.40 9.17 0.81
CA CYS A 33 -0.33 10.02 -0.38
C CYS A 33 -1.74 10.43 -0.83
N SER A 34 -2.00 11.74 -0.92
CA SER A 34 -3.36 12.24 -1.25
C SER A 34 -3.76 11.90 -2.68
N TRP A 35 -2.81 11.91 -3.62
CA TRP A 35 -3.07 11.53 -5.01
C TRP A 35 -3.34 10.03 -5.17
N CYS A 36 -2.65 9.16 -4.42
CA CYS A 36 -2.97 7.74 -4.38
C CYS A 36 -4.37 7.47 -3.83
N TYR A 37 -4.89 8.35 -2.96
CA TYR A 37 -6.26 8.24 -2.45
C TYR A 37 -7.29 8.74 -3.46
N GLY A 38 -7.03 9.90 -4.08
CA GLY A 38 -7.89 10.42 -5.15
C GLY A 38 -8.02 9.47 -6.35
N PHE A 39 -6.94 8.76 -6.69
CA PHE A 39 -6.94 7.77 -7.78
C PHE A 39 -7.76 6.51 -7.48
N GLY A 40 -8.34 6.40 -6.27
CA GLY A 40 -9.09 5.22 -5.88
C GLY A 40 -10.25 4.89 -6.82
N LYS A 41 -11.01 5.89 -7.30
CA LYS A 41 -12.17 5.63 -8.18
C LYS A 41 -11.72 5.01 -9.52
N GLU A 42 -10.68 5.56 -10.11
CA GLU A 42 -10.08 5.05 -11.36
C GLU A 42 -9.52 3.64 -11.17
N MET A 43 -8.83 3.38 -10.06
CA MET A 43 -8.32 2.05 -9.76
C MET A 43 -9.45 1.01 -9.63
N ALA A 44 -10.60 1.39 -9.05
CA ALA A 44 -11.76 0.51 -8.98
C ALA A 44 -12.32 0.23 -10.38
N ALA A 45 -12.48 1.26 -11.22
CA ALA A 45 -12.94 1.11 -12.59
C ALA A 45 -12.03 0.19 -13.43
N VAL A 46 -10.70 0.27 -13.25
CA VAL A 46 -9.75 -0.62 -13.92
C VAL A 46 -10.00 -2.08 -13.51
N VAL A 47 -10.11 -2.36 -12.21
CA VAL A 47 -10.34 -3.72 -11.69
C VAL A 47 -11.70 -4.27 -12.13
N GLU A 48 -12.73 -3.43 -12.14
CA GLU A 48 -14.08 -3.82 -12.60
C GLU A 48 -14.12 -4.13 -14.09
N SER A 49 -13.34 -3.39 -14.91
CA SER A 49 -13.26 -3.61 -16.35
C SER A 49 -12.46 -4.85 -16.76
N MET A 50 -11.66 -5.41 -15.85
CA MET A 50 -10.80 -6.56 -16.11
C MET A 50 -10.99 -7.66 -15.05
N PRO A 51 -12.10 -8.43 -15.12
CA PRO A 51 -12.34 -9.54 -14.20
C PRO A 51 -11.20 -10.56 -14.27
N GLY A 52 -10.62 -10.89 -13.12
CA GLY A 52 -9.48 -11.82 -13.01
C GLY A 52 -8.10 -11.15 -13.04
N LEU A 53 -8.02 -9.83 -13.24
CA LEU A 53 -6.76 -9.08 -13.13
C LEU A 53 -6.17 -9.22 -11.72
N GLU A 54 -4.97 -9.78 -11.63
CA GLU A 54 -4.23 -9.82 -10.37
C GLU A 54 -3.72 -8.41 -10.04
N VAL A 55 -4.15 -7.86 -8.89
CA VAL A 55 -3.68 -6.58 -8.40
C VAL A 55 -2.63 -6.79 -7.31
N GLN A 56 -1.41 -6.31 -7.56
CA GLN A 56 -0.33 -6.29 -6.58
C GLN A 56 -0.11 -4.87 -6.06
N ILE A 57 -0.21 -4.68 -4.75
CA ILE A 57 0.13 -3.41 -4.09
C ILE A 57 1.60 -3.42 -3.68
N VAL A 58 2.33 -2.38 -4.08
CA VAL A 58 3.69 -2.08 -3.62
C VAL A 58 3.66 -0.74 -2.88
N VAL A 59 3.97 -0.76 -1.58
CA VAL A 59 3.96 0.44 -0.77
C VAL A 59 5.23 1.27 -0.98
N GLY A 60 5.06 2.56 -1.27
CA GLY A 60 6.17 3.46 -1.63
C GLY A 60 6.97 4.00 -0.43
N GLY A 61 6.33 4.21 0.73
CA GLY A 61 7.00 4.78 1.91
C GLY A 61 7.43 6.23 1.70
N MET A 62 6.52 7.09 1.21
CA MET A 62 6.76 8.48 0.82
C MET A 62 7.45 9.32 1.92
N GLY A 63 7.13 9.05 3.18
CA GLY A 63 7.74 9.68 4.35
C GLY A 63 8.15 8.65 5.40
N ALA A 64 8.61 7.48 4.96
CA ALA A 64 8.89 6.37 5.85
C ALA A 64 10.02 6.67 6.84
N GLY A 65 9.77 6.45 8.13
CA GLY A 65 10.72 6.68 9.21
C GLY A 65 10.92 8.16 9.54
N SER A 66 10.03 9.04 9.08
CA SER A 66 10.09 10.45 9.44
C SER A 66 10.03 10.63 10.96
N THR A 67 10.87 11.52 11.49
CA THR A 67 10.82 11.95 12.90
C THR A 67 10.40 13.40 13.04
N GLN A 68 10.13 14.08 11.92
CA GLN A 68 9.81 15.49 11.90
C GLN A 68 8.34 15.71 12.23
N VAL A 69 8.09 16.51 13.27
CA VAL A 69 6.76 17.01 13.60
C VAL A 69 6.25 17.85 12.43
N LEU A 70 5.01 17.58 12.04
CA LEU A 70 4.30 18.32 11.00
C LEU A 70 3.91 19.69 11.53
N ASP A 71 4.67 20.69 11.11
CA ASP A 71 4.41 22.10 11.40
C ASP A 71 3.20 22.66 10.62
N ASP A 72 2.81 23.88 10.94
CA ASP A 72 1.66 24.53 10.31
C ASP A 72 1.87 24.78 8.81
N ALA A 73 3.10 25.04 8.39
CA ALA A 73 3.43 25.17 6.97
C ALA A 73 3.20 23.84 6.23
N GLY A 74 3.64 22.72 6.82
CA GLY A 74 3.44 21.37 6.33
C GLY A 74 1.98 20.95 6.31
N LYS A 75 1.18 21.35 7.31
CA LYS A 75 -0.29 21.18 7.32
C LYS A 75 -0.94 21.94 6.19
N ARG A 76 -0.67 23.25 6.05
CA ARG A 76 -1.22 24.09 4.96
C ARG A 76 -0.88 23.54 3.58
N PHE A 77 0.37 23.12 3.38
CA PHE A 77 0.82 22.50 2.14
C PHE A 77 -0.03 21.27 1.79
N ARG A 78 -0.24 20.36 2.75
CA ARG A 78 -1.04 19.14 2.55
C ARG A 78 -2.52 19.44 2.34
N LEU A 79 -3.09 20.39 3.08
CA LEU A 79 -4.48 20.81 2.89
C LEU A 79 -4.72 21.39 1.49
N LYS A 80 -3.76 22.17 0.95
CA LYS A 80 -3.80 22.65 -0.44
C LYS A 80 -3.85 21.50 -1.45
N HIS A 81 -3.00 20.48 -1.25
CA HIS A 81 -2.99 19.30 -2.12
C HIS A 81 -4.29 18.50 -2.01
N ARG A 82 -4.79 18.27 -0.79
CA ARG A 82 -6.07 17.57 -0.56
C ARG A 82 -7.22 18.31 -1.24
N ALA A 83 -7.29 19.64 -1.13
CA ALA A 83 -8.31 20.44 -1.80
C ALA A 83 -8.28 20.25 -3.33
N ARG A 84 -7.09 20.25 -3.93
CA ARG A 84 -6.97 20.01 -5.37
C ARG A 84 -7.36 18.58 -5.75
N VAL A 85 -6.99 17.59 -4.94
CA VAL A 85 -7.39 16.18 -5.17
C VAL A 85 -8.90 16.01 -5.06
N GLU A 86 -9.52 16.61 -4.04
CA GLU A 86 -10.97 16.61 -3.83
C GLU A 86 -11.71 17.20 -5.04
N GLU A 87 -11.25 18.35 -5.55
CA GLU A 87 -11.80 19.02 -6.73
C GLU A 87 -11.79 18.11 -7.97
N VAL A 88 -10.68 17.41 -8.24
CA VAL A 88 -10.52 16.62 -9.48
C VAL A 88 -11.04 15.18 -9.39
N SER A 89 -11.09 14.60 -8.19
CA SER A 89 -11.48 13.19 -7.99
C SER A 89 -12.81 13.01 -7.27
N GLY A 90 -13.32 14.05 -6.59
CA GLY A 90 -14.46 13.97 -5.69
C GLY A 90 -14.22 12.99 -4.52
N ALA A 91 -12.97 12.85 -4.06
CA ALA A 91 -12.63 12.06 -2.88
C ALA A 91 -12.85 12.89 -1.61
N GLU A 92 -13.38 12.27 -0.57
CA GLU A 92 -13.73 12.93 0.69
C GLU A 92 -12.50 13.12 1.59
N PHE A 93 -12.33 14.31 2.16
CA PHE A 93 -11.27 14.58 3.13
C PHE A 93 -11.83 15.22 4.40
N ASN A 94 -11.54 14.62 5.55
CA ASN A 94 -11.69 15.26 6.85
C ASN A 94 -10.52 16.23 7.07
N ARG A 95 -10.77 17.50 6.75
CA ARG A 95 -9.76 18.57 6.83
C ARG A 95 -9.47 18.95 8.27
N ASP A 96 -10.52 18.99 9.09
CA ASP A 96 -10.45 19.39 10.49
C ASP A 96 -9.57 18.43 11.29
N ALA A 97 -9.62 17.14 10.99
CA ALA A 97 -8.77 16.14 11.63
C ALA A 97 -7.26 16.42 11.45
N LEU A 98 -6.82 16.92 10.29
CA LEU A 98 -5.39 17.25 10.09
C LEU A 98 -5.01 18.55 10.82
N ILE A 99 -5.93 19.52 10.85
CA ILE A 99 -5.73 20.81 11.51
C ILE A 99 -5.57 20.60 13.02
N ALA A 100 -6.47 19.81 13.61
CA ALA A 100 -6.53 19.52 15.04
C ALA A 100 -5.36 18.69 15.58
N ARG A 101 -4.45 18.18 14.73
CA ARG A 101 -3.32 17.37 15.19
C ARG A 101 -2.25 18.21 15.87
N GLU A 102 -1.90 17.84 17.09
CA GLU A 102 -0.76 18.42 17.82
C GLU A 102 0.40 17.43 17.84
N ASN A 103 1.62 17.93 17.67
CA ASN A 103 2.86 17.12 17.69
C ASN A 103 2.87 15.90 16.76
N PHE A 104 2.04 15.91 15.71
CA PHE A 104 1.89 14.79 14.80
C PHE A 104 3.10 14.67 13.87
N VAL A 105 3.70 13.49 13.80
CA VAL A 105 4.79 13.18 12.87
C VAL A 105 4.21 12.62 11.59
N TYR A 106 4.58 13.13 10.41
CA TYR A 106 4.06 12.58 9.14
C TYR A 106 4.87 11.34 8.71
N ASP A 107 4.93 10.31 9.54
CA ASP A 107 5.59 9.03 9.24
C ASP A 107 4.63 8.09 8.50
N THR A 108 4.97 7.75 7.25
CA THR A 108 4.14 6.84 6.44
C THR A 108 4.52 5.37 6.59
N GLU A 109 5.61 5.06 7.31
CA GLU A 109 6.09 3.69 7.48
C GLU A 109 5.09 2.79 8.22
N PRO A 110 4.48 3.19 9.35
CA PRO A 110 3.60 2.29 10.11
C PRO A 110 2.39 1.83 9.32
N VAL A 111 1.76 2.74 8.56
CA VAL A 111 0.61 2.40 7.72
C VAL A 111 1.02 1.58 6.49
N CYS A 112 2.17 1.85 5.89
CA CYS A 112 2.73 1.01 4.83
C CYS A 112 3.01 -0.41 5.34
N ARG A 113 3.60 -0.54 6.53
CA ARG A 113 3.86 -1.81 7.18
C ARG A 113 2.56 -2.54 7.51
N ALA A 114 1.50 -1.85 7.90
CA ALA A 114 0.20 -2.47 8.13
C ALA A 114 -0.40 -3.09 6.86
N VAL A 115 -0.26 -2.43 5.70
CA VAL A 115 -0.66 -3.01 4.40
C VAL A 115 0.14 -4.26 4.08
N VAL A 116 1.46 -4.23 4.27
CA VAL A 116 2.34 -5.40 4.05
C VAL A 116 2.01 -6.53 5.02
N ALA A 117 1.79 -6.21 6.30
CA ALA A 117 1.45 -7.18 7.33
C ALA A 117 0.13 -7.88 6.99
N ALA A 118 -0.91 -7.14 6.63
CA ALA A 118 -2.20 -7.69 6.24
C ALA A 118 -2.08 -8.71 5.09
N ARG A 119 -1.22 -8.46 4.09
CA ARG A 119 -0.94 -9.43 3.01
C ARG A 119 -0.34 -10.74 3.53
N ILE A 120 0.50 -10.68 4.56
CA ILE A 120 1.15 -11.86 5.15
C ILE A 120 0.16 -12.64 6.04
N VAL A 121 -0.59 -11.93 6.88
CA VAL A 121 -1.44 -12.56 7.90
C VAL A 121 -2.82 -12.96 7.38
N ALA A 122 -3.29 -12.33 6.30
CA ALA A 122 -4.57 -12.60 5.67
C ALA A 122 -4.40 -12.58 4.13
N PRO A 123 -3.68 -13.55 3.55
CA PRO A 123 -3.37 -13.57 2.11
C PRO A 123 -4.61 -13.70 1.21
N ALA A 124 -5.74 -14.15 1.76
CA ALA A 124 -7.02 -14.20 1.05
C ALA A 124 -7.74 -12.84 0.96
N CYS A 125 -7.26 -11.81 1.67
CA CYS A 125 -7.84 -10.48 1.59
C CYS A 125 -7.44 -9.79 0.28
N ASP A 126 -8.41 -9.10 -0.31
CA ASP A 126 -8.18 -8.23 -1.46
C ASP A 126 -7.20 -7.09 -1.06
N PRO A 127 -6.02 -7.02 -1.68
CA PRO A 127 -4.97 -6.07 -1.29
C PRO A 127 -5.37 -4.62 -1.57
N LEU A 128 -6.19 -4.36 -2.60
CA LEU A 128 -6.70 -3.02 -2.89
C LEU A 128 -7.69 -2.57 -1.81
N LYS A 129 -8.59 -3.47 -1.36
CA LYS A 129 -9.50 -3.16 -0.25
C LYS A 129 -8.76 -2.84 1.04
N VAL A 130 -7.71 -3.61 1.36
CA VAL A 130 -6.85 -3.33 2.52
C VAL A 130 -6.20 -1.96 2.41
N PHE A 131 -5.56 -1.67 1.26
CA PHE A 131 -4.89 -0.39 1.02
C PHE A 131 -5.86 0.79 1.18
N ARG A 132 -7.06 0.69 0.58
CA ARG A 132 -8.11 1.71 0.68
C ARG A 132 -8.67 1.89 2.07
N ALA A 133 -8.82 0.81 2.83
CA ALA A 133 -9.28 0.91 4.22
C ALA A 133 -8.29 1.71 5.07
N MET A 134 -6.98 1.50 4.88
CA MET A 134 -5.95 2.30 5.56
C MET A 134 -5.99 3.78 5.15
N GLN A 135 -6.26 4.07 3.88
CA GLN A 135 -6.47 5.44 3.42
C GLN A 135 -7.69 6.08 4.10
N ARG A 136 -8.82 5.36 4.22
CA ARG A 136 -10.04 5.87 4.87
C ARG A 136 -9.81 6.19 6.34
N VAL A 137 -9.09 5.31 7.07
CA VAL A 137 -8.72 5.53 8.48
C VAL A 137 -7.99 6.87 8.65
N PHE A 138 -7.11 7.22 7.71
CA PHE A 138 -6.36 8.48 7.77
C PHE A 138 -7.14 9.69 7.25
N TYR A 139 -7.76 9.60 6.08
CA TYR A 139 -8.33 10.75 5.38
C TYR A 139 -9.76 11.08 5.79
N VAL A 140 -10.57 10.10 6.18
CA VAL A 140 -11.99 10.28 6.50
C VAL A 140 -12.21 10.18 8.00
N ASP A 141 -11.76 9.08 8.60
CA ASP A 141 -11.92 8.87 10.04
C ASP A 141 -10.98 9.78 10.85
N GLY A 142 -9.95 10.35 10.22
CA GLY A 142 -9.04 11.32 10.82
C GLY A 142 -8.07 10.74 11.86
N LEU A 143 -8.01 9.41 11.98
CA LEU A 143 -7.25 8.73 13.03
C LEU A 143 -5.75 8.75 12.75
N ASP A 144 -4.96 8.66 13.82
CA ASP A 144 -3.51 8.62 13.75
C ASP A 144 -3.04 7.22 13.31
N THR A 145 -2.60 7.11 12.06
CA THR A 145 -2.10 5.87 11.47
C THR A 145 -0.66 5.54 11.83
N ILE A 146 -0.02 6.31 12.71
CA ILE A 146 1.25 5.92 13.36
C ILE A 146 0.95 4.97 14.53
N ASP A 147 -0.18 5.14 15.21
CA ASP A 147 -0.58 4.29 16.32
C ASP A 147 -0.98 2.89 15.83
N GLY A 148 -0.21 1.87 16.24
CA GLY A 148 -0.50 0.49 15.93
C GLY A 148 -1.84 -0.03 16.48
N LYS A 149 -2.39 0.60 17.51
CA LYS A 149 -3.75 0.30 18.00
C LYS A 149 -4.81 0.77 17.00
N VAL A 150 -4.62 1.93 16.38
CA VAL A 150 -5.50 2.41 15.31
C VAL A 150 -5.42 1.47 14.11
N LEU A 151 -4.21 1.09 13.69
CA LEU A 151 -3.99 0.20 12.54
C LEU A 151 -4.53 -1.23 12.76
N SER A 152 -4.50 -1.74 13.99
CA SER A 152 -5.03 -3.08 14.32
C SER A 152 -6.55 -3.12 14.51
N ARG A 153 -7.17 -1.96 14.80
CA ARG A 153 -8.62 -1.81 14.99
C ARG A 153 -9.35 -1.22 13.79
N GLY A 154 -8.61 -0.78 12.77
CA GLY A 154 -9.17 -0.29 11.52
C GLY A 154 -10.25 -1.27 11.06
N LYS A 155 -11.44 -0.74 10.74
CA LYS A 155 -12.67 -1.48 10.41
C LYS A 155 -12.57 -2.26 9.10
N ILE A 156 -11.44 -2.92 8.86
CA ILE A 156 -11.35 -3.98 7.90
C ILE A 156 -12.05 -5.15 8.58
N GLN A 157 -13.22 -5.50 8.06
CA GLN A 157 -13.96 -6.68 8.49
C GLN A 157 -13.18 -7.92 8.04
N PHE A 158 -12.05 -8.17 8.71
CA PHE A 158 -11.28 -9.38 8.55
C PHE A 158 -12.16 -10.50 9.11
N ARG A 159 -12.60 -11.42 8.25
CA ARG A 159 -13.44 -12.56 8.63
C ARG A 159 -12.70 -13.57 9.54
N THR A 160 -11.50 -13.24 10.02
CA THR A 160 -10.63 -14.08 10.83
C THR A 160 -10.28 -13.40 12.15
N SER A 161 -10.77 -13.97 13.25
CA SER A 161 -10.57 -13.55 14.65
C SER A 161 -9.11 -13.54 15.14
N ARG A 162 -8.15 -13.91 14.28
CA ARG A 162 -6.73 -14.10 14.63
C ARG A 162 -5.88 -12.82 14.53
N LEU A 163 -6.35 -11.79 13.82
CA LEU A 163 -5.54 -10.61 13.47
C LEU A 163 -5.31 -9.62 14.62
N ILE A 164 -6.34 -9.39 15.45
CA ILE A 164 -6.32 -8.37 16.51
C ILE A 164 -5.20 -8.64 17.51
N ARG A 165 -4.87 -9.93 17.75
CA ARG A 165 -3.88 -10.36 18.75
C ARG A 165 -2.43 -10.34 18.21
N MET A 166 -2.22 -10.44 16.90
CA MET A 166 -0.88 -10.47 16.30
C MET A 166 -0.38 -9.07 15.89
N LEU A 167 -1.25 -8.21 15.37
CA LEU A 167 -0.86 -6.84 14.98
C LEU A 167 -0.42 -6.00 16.20
N SER A 168 -1.03 -6.22 17.37
CA SER A 168 -0.63 -5.56 18.61
C SER A 168 0.77 -5.94 19.12
N GLY A 169 1.24 -7.17 18.83
CA GLY A 169 2.57 -7.62 19.26
C GLY A 169 3.69 -7.27 18.28
N TRP A 170 3.41 -7.30 16.98
CA TRP A 170 4.42 -7.14 15.91
C TRP A 170 4.76 -5.69 15.57
N LEU A 171 3.84 -4.73 15.79
CA LEU A 171 4.16 -3.30 15.62
C LEU A 171 5.09 -2.73 16.71
N SER A 172 5.44 -3.53 17.71
CA SER A 172 6.42 -3.20 18.75
C SER A 172 7.87 -3.59 18.39
N LEU A 173 8.09 -4.18 17.21
CA LEU A 173 9.43 -4.52 16.72
C LEU A 173 10.22 -3.25 16.35
N PRO A 174 11.56 -3.25 16.51
CA PRO A 174 12.39 -2.09 16.20
C PRO A 174 12.24 -1.67 14.74
N ARG A 175 12.15 -0.35 14.52
CA ARG A 175 12.04 0.30 13.21
C ARG A 175 13.15 -0.20 12.28
N PHE A 176 12.83 -0.49 11.03
CA PHE A 176 13.85 -0.73 10.01
C PHE A 176 14.79 0.49 9.98
N PRO A 177 16.12 0.31 10.13
CA PRO A 177 17.04 1.43 10.05
C PRO A 177 16.96 2.05 8.65
N ALA A 178 16.98 3.38 8.59
CA ALA A 178 17.04 4.12 7.35
C ALA A 178 18.16 3.57 6.47
N ARG A 179 17.84 3.29 5.21
CA ARG A 179 18.79 2.72 4.25
C ARG A 179 19.90 3.75 4.01
N ASN A 180 21.08 3.49 4.56
CA ASN A 180 22.26 4.33 4.37
C ASN A 180 22.70 4.24 2.89
N PRO A 181 22.81 5.34 2.11
CA PRO A 181 23.07 5.29 0.67
C PRO A 181 24.48 4.82 0.28
N GLY A 182 25.33 4.42 1.23
CA GLY A 182 26.74 4.08 1.01
C GLY A 182 27.10 2.58 0.89
N MET A 183 26.15 1.65 0.90
CA MET A 183 26.46 0.19 0.87
C MET A 183 25.89 -0.51 -0.37
N MET A 184 26.45 -0.20 -1.54
CA MET A 184 26.47 -1.15 -2.66
C MET A 184 27.73 -2.00 -2.52
N THR A 185 27.56 -3.25 -2.10
CA THR A 185 28.21 -4.48 -2.60
C THR A 185 28.22 -5.56 -1.50
N LYS A 186 27.87 -6.79 -1.92
CA LYS A 186 27.98 -8.07 -1.19
C LYS A 186 26.89 -8.39 -0.14
N ALA A 187 25.79 -8.99 -0.60
CA ALA A 187 25.07 -10.04 0.15
C ALA A 187 24.14 -10.85 -0.78
N THR A 188 24.70 -11.46 -1.83
CA THR A 188 24.08 -12.64 -2.45
C THR A 188 24.60 -13.86 -1.71
N GLY A 189 23.75 -14.46 -0.87
CA GLY A 189 24.04 -15.73 -0.20
C GLY A 189 23.59 -15.70 1.26
N THR A 190 22.75 -16.68 1.62
CA THR A 190 22.34 -17.03 3.00
C THR A 190 21.03 -16.43 3.52
N ILE A 191 19.91 -16.68 2.82
CA ILE A 191 18.57 -16.71 3.45
C ILE A 191 17.88 -18.03 3.06
N GLY A 192 18.52 -19.15 3.38
CA GLY A 192 18.02 -20.51 3.08
C GLY A 192 17.98 -21.46 4.27
N ALA A 193 18.35 -21.04 5.49
CA ALA A 193 18.65 -21.98 6.57
C ALA A 193 17.75 -21.90 7.82
N ALA A 194 16.80 -20.96 7.93
CA ALA A 194 16.07 -20.73 9.19
C ALA A 194 14.59 -21.16 9.22
N ILE A 195 14.14 -22.10 8.35
CA ILE A 195 12.73 -22.59 8.32
C ILE A 195 12.63 -24.12 8.50
N ARG A 196 13.63 -24.79 9.08
CA ARG A 196 13.60 -26.27 9.24
C ARG A 196 13.72 -26.82 10.67
N SER A 197 13.46 -26.03 11.71
CA SER A 197 13.60 -26.53 13.09
C SER A 197 12.37 -26.29 14.00
N SER A 198 11.16 -26.26 13.45
CA SER A 198 9.93 -26.25 14.28
C SER A 198 8.85 -27.21 13.76
N MET A 199 9.28 -28.30 13.14
CA MET A 199 8.45 -29.48 12.88
C MET A 199 9.24 -30.73 13.27
N MET A 200 9.29 -30.95 14.59
CA MET A 200 9.41 -32.25 15.26
C MET A 200 8.76 -32.10 16.62
#